data_AF-A0A920MES6-F1
#
_entry.id   AF-A0A920MES6-F1
#
_cell.length_a   1.000
_cell.length_b   1.000
_cell.length_c   1.000
_cell.angle_alpha   90.00
_cell.angle_beta   90.00
_cell.angle_gamma   90.00
#
_symmetry.space_group_name_H-M   'P 1'
#
loop_
_entity.id
_entity.type
_entity.pdbx_description
1 polymer ?
#
loop_
_entity_poly.entity_id
_entity_poly.type
_entity_poly.pdbx_seq_one_letter_code
_entity_poly.pdbx_strand_id
1 'polypeptide(L)'
;MYVGNDPSSTTDAADYNVAFGTTALDAITTGDSNTAIGYNALTANLEGNRNTAVGSNALKSNTSGITNVAWVQVHWREIQPPIAIQQ
;
A
#
# COMPACT_ATOMS: atom_id res chain seq x y z
N MET A 1 -11.96 4.54 7.05
CA MET A 1 -12.21 3.73 5.84
C MET A 1 -12.70 4.69 4.79
N TYR A 2 -11.95 4.92 3.71
CA TYR A 2 -12.44 5.76 2.62
C TYR A 2 -12.45 4.99 1.31
N VAL A 3 -13.65 4.90 0.75
CA VAL A 3 -13.95 4.28 -0.54
C VAL A 3 -14.59 5.36 -1.40
N GLY A 4 -13.77 6.04 -2.21
CA GLY A 4 -14.19 6.55 -3.52
C GLY A 4 -14.31 8.07 -3.77
N ASN A 5 -14.37 8.97 -2.77
CA ASN A 5 -14.44 10.43 -3.05
C ASN A 5 -13.88 11.29 -1.89
N ASP A 6 -13.10 12.32 -2.23
CA ASP A 6 -12.11 13.05 -1.41
C ASP A 6 -12.69 14.25 -0.60
N PRO A 7 -12.25 14.55 0.65
CA PRO A 7 -12.96 15.48 1.54
C PRO A 7 -12.51 16.94 1.53
N SER A 8 -11.67 17.43 0.61
CA SER A 8 -11.48 18.89 0.46
C SER A 8 -11.80 19.35 -0.96
N SER A 9 -13.05 19.75 -1.16
CA SER A 9 -13.55 20.43 -2.34
C SER A 9 -12.65 21.61 -2.75
N THR A 10 -11.76 21.41 -3.71
CA THR A 10 -11.42 22.29 -4.85
C THR A 10 -10.22 21.70 -5.61
N THR A 11 -10.38 21.49 -6.93
CA THR A 11 -9.36 21.19 -7.98
C THR A 11 -8.81 19.76 -8.04
N ASP A 12 -9.10 19.04 -9.13
CA ASP A 12 -8.32 17.98 -9.85
C ASP A 12 -7.25 17.16 -9.09
N ALA A 13 -7.43 16.80 -7.82
CA ALA A 13 -6.35 16.24 -7.02
C ALA A 13 -6.84 15.24 -5.96
N ALA A 14 -6.01 14.22 -5.69
CA ALA A 14 -6.25 13.12 -4.76
C ALA A 14 -7.47 12.23 -5.10
N ASP A 15 -7.77 12.11 -6.39
CA ASP A 15 -8.88 11.34 -6.91
C ASP A 15 -8.59 9.82 -7.00
N TYR A 16 -9.65 9.02 -6.96
CA TYR A 16 -9.62 7.57 -7.21
C TYR A 16 -8.70 6.77 -6.26
N ASN A 17 -8.54 7.24 -5.03
CA ASN A 17 -7.75 6.57 -4.01
C ASN A 17 -8.58 5.56 -3.19
N VAL A 18 -7.98 4.42 -2.85
CA VAL A 18 -8.55 3.41 -1.94
C VAL A 18 -7.65 3.29 -0.73
N ALA A 19 -8.18 3.63 0.45
CA ALA A 19 -7.45 3.57 1.72
C ALA A 19 -8.18 2.71 2.75
N PHE A 20 -7.58 1.58 3.10
CA PHE A 20 -8.11 0.63 4.07
C PHE A 20 -7.06 0.23 5.11
N GLY A 21 -7.30 0.56 6.37
CA GLY A 21 -6.37 0.30 7.47
C GLY A 21 -6.11 1.57 8.28
N THR A 22 -5.54 1.40 9.46
CA THR A 22 -5.12 2.55 10.28
C THR A 22 -3.97 3.26 9.58
N THR A 23 -4.06 4.60 9.48
CA THR A 23 -3.05 5.50 8.87
C THR A 23 -2.65 5.11 7.45
N ALA A 24 -3.54 4.44 6.72
CA ALA A 24 -3.34 4.17 5.30
C ALA A 24 -3.61 5.46 4.50
N LEU A 25 -2.63 5.88 3.69
CA LEU A 25 -2.74 7.03 2.78
C LEU A 25 -3.17 8.35 3.44
N ASP A 26 -2.82 8.55 4.72
CA ASP A 26 -3.30 9.66 5.54
C ASP A 26 -2.65 11.02 5.24
N ALA A 27 -1.50 11.02 4.55
CA ALA A 27 -0.79 12.24 4.15
C ALA A 27 -1.04 12.66 2.69
N ILE A 28 -1.92 12.01 1.93
CA ILE A 28 -2.14 12.34 0.51
C ILE A 28 -2.66 13.77 0.35
N THR A 29 -2.07 14.52 -0.57
CA THR A 29 -2.47 15.90 -0.89
C THR A 29 -2.92 16.04 -2.35
N THR A 30 -2.21 15.43 -3.30
CA THR A 30 -2.52 15.56 -4.73
C THR A 30 -2.35 14.27 -5.54
N GLY A 31 -1.88 13.19 -4.94
CA GLY A 31 -1.62 11.95 -5.66
C GLY A 31 -2.88 11.13 -5.91
N ASP A 32 -3.09 10.72 -7.16
CA ASP A 32 -4.28 10.01 -7.62
C ASP A 32 -4.05 8.51 -7.80
N SER A 33 -5.16 7.76 -7.82
CA SER A 33 -5.22 6.36 -8.22
C SER A 33 -4.33 5.42 -7.38
N ASN A 34 -4.14 5.70 -6.10
CA ASN A 34 -3.39 4.86 -5.18
C ASN A 34 -4.29 3.84 -4.48
N THR A 35 -3.79 2.62 -4.29
CA THR A 35 -4.42 1.60 -3.44
C THR A 35 -3.53 1.31 -2.25
N ALA A 36 -3.99 1.66 -1.05
CA ALA A 36 -3.30 1.46 0.23
C ALA A 36 -4.14 0.57 1.15
N ILE A 37 -3.70 -0.66 1.40
CA ILE A 37 -4.41 -1.62 2.26
C ILE A 37 -3.47 -2.14 3.35
N GLY A 38 -3.62 -1.70 4.59
CA GLY A 38 -2.81 -2.15 5.73
C GLY A 38 -2.42 -1.03 6.68
N TYR A 39 -1.88 -1.39 7.84
CA TYR A 39 -1.34 -0.42 8.81
C TYR A 39 -0.16 0.35 8.21
N ASN A 40 -0.20 1.69 8.22
CA ASN A 40 0.82 2.58 7.64
C ASN A 40 1.14 2.33 6.14
N ALA A 41 0.22 1.73 5.38
CA ALA A 41 0.42 1.58 3.94
C ALA A 41 0.35 2.95 3.25
N LEU A 42 1.39 3.33 2.48
CA LEU A 42 1.50 4.65 1.81
C LEU A 42 1.30 5.87 2.74
N THR A 43 1.58 5.75 4.04
CA THR A 43 1.34 6.83 5.02
C THR A 43 2.12 8.12 4.74
N ALA A 44 3.27 8.07 4.08
CA ALA A 44 4.05 9.27 3.73
C ALA A 44 3.77 9.82 2.33
N ASN A 45 2.86 9.20 1.55
CA ASN A 45 2.64 9.57 0.15
C ASN A 45 1.83 10.85 0.04
N LEU A 46 2.47 11.94 -0.41
CA LEU A 46 1.88 13.27 -0.58
C LEU A 46 1.31 13.45 -1.99
N GLU A 47 2.13 13.15 -3.01
CA GLU A 47 1.83 13.50 -4.41
C GLU A 47 1.97 12.30 -5.35
N GLY A 48 2.43 11.15 -4.84
CA GLY A 48 2.70 9.98 -5.66
C GLY A 48 1.42 9.38 -6.24
N ASN A 49 1.50 8.91 -7.50
CA ASN A 49 0.34 8.45 -8.28
C ASN A 49 0.43 6.97 -8.60
N ARG A 50 -0.72 6.30 -8.72
CA ARG A 50 -0.83 4.92 -9.25
C ARG A 50 -0.01 3.89 -8.48
N ASN A 51 0.17 4.07 -7.17
CA ASN A 51 0.88 3.10 -6.34
C ASN A 51 -0.08 2.06 -5.76
N THR A 52 0.38 0.81 -5.67
CA THR A 52 -0.35 -0.26 -4.99
C THR A 52 0.48 -0.78 -3.84
N ALA A 53 0.03 -0.53 -2.61
CA ALA A 53 0.67 -0.94 -1.36
C ALA A 53 -0.28 -1.78 -0.52
N VAL A 54 0.06 -3.04 -0.29
CA VAL A 54 -0.78 -3.94 0.50
C VAL A 54 0.02 -4.70 1.56
N GLY A 55 -0.41 -4.54 2.79
CA GLY A 55 0.22 -5.08 3.99
C GLY A 55 0.82 -3.98 4.87
N SER A 56 1.22 -4.39 6.08
CA SER A 56 1.76 -3.49 7.09
C SER A 56 3.05 -2.82 6.62
N ASN A 57 3.08 -1.48 6.64
CA ASN A 57 4.19 -0.62 6.21
C ASN A 57 4.60 -0.77 4.72
N ALA A 58 3.74 -1.32 3.86
CA ALA A 58 4.00 -1.35 2.42
C ALA A 58 4.12 0.08 1.85
N LEU A 59 5.20 0.36 1.12
CA LEU A 59 5.55 1.70 0.61
C LEU A 59 5.50 2.82 1.67
N LYS A 60 5.79 2.52 2.95
CA LYS A 60 5.67 3.48 4.06
C LYS A 60 6.33 4.84 3.81
N SER A 61 7.52 4.84 3.23
CA SER A 61 8.33 6.04 3.01
C SER A 61 8.20 6.61 1.59
N ASN A 62 7.26 6.12 0.78
CA ASN A 62 7.03 6.67 -0.56
C ASN A 62 6.34 8.03 -0.42
N THR A 63 6.95 9.10 -0.93
CA THR A 63 6.42 10.47 -0.81
C THR A 63 5.82 10.99 -2.12
N SER A 64 6.47 10.71 -3.24
CA SER A 64 6.08 11.17 -4.59
C SER A 64 6.31 10.12 -5.69
N GLY A 65 6.62 8.87 -5.33
CA GLY A 65 6.87 7.82 -6.30
C GLY A 65 5.62 7.49 -7.12
N ILE A 66 5.83 7.08 -8.37
CA ILE A 66 4.76 6.77 -9.32
C ILE A 66 4.84 5.30 -9.72
N THR A 67 3.70 4.63 -9.82
CA THR A 67 3.59 3.25 -10.33
C THR A 67 4.40 2.21 -9.55
N ASN A 68 4.56 2.40 -8.24
CA ASN A 68 5.22 1.42 -7.38
C ASN A 68 4.23 0.37 -6.91
N VAL A 69 4.72 -0.86 -6.78
CA VAL A 69 3.93 -1.99 -6.29
C VAL A 69 4.69 -2.66 -5.17
N ALA A 70 4.10 -2.73 -3.97
CA ALA A 70 4.67 -3.46 -2.84
C ALA A 70 3.61 -4.24 -2.07
N TRP A 71 3.99 -5.43 -1.62
CA TRP A 71 3.15 -6.32 -0.85
C TRP A 71 3.95 -6.89 0.32
N VAL A 72 3.31 -7.22 1.44
CA VAL A 72 3.99 -7.98 2.51
C VAL A 72 4.30 -9.39 2.00
N GLN A 73 5.56 -9.81 2.14
CA GLN A 73 5.97 -11.16 1.82
C GLN A 73 5.46 -12.13 2.89
N VAL A 74 4.67 -13.12 2.47
CA VAL A 74 4.37 -14.28 3.30
C VAL A 74 5.53 -15.26 3.16
N HIS A 75 6.22 -15.54 4.27
CA HIS A 75 7.24 -16.58 4.31
C HIS A 75 6.55 -17.94 4.53
N TRP A 76 6.44 -18.73 3.46
CA TRP A 76 6.04 -20.13 3.58
C TRP A 76 7.21 -20.93 4.15
N ARG A 77 7.07 -21.48 5.36
CA ARG A 77 8.02 -22.46 5.89
C ARG A 77 7.77 -23.77 5.17
N GLU A 78 8.64 -24.12 4.25
CA GLU A 78 8.65 -25.46 3.67
C GLU A 78 9.03 -26.45 4.78
N ILE A 79 8.08 -27.30 5.19
CA ILE A 79 8.37 -28.44 6.06
C ILE A 79 9.10 -29.45 5.18
N GLN A 80 10.43 -29.45 5.23
CA GLN A 80 11.23 -30.49 4.61
C GLN A 80 10.77 -31.84 5.20
N PRO A 81 10.23 -32.78 4.40
CA PRO A 81 9.98 -34.12 4.90
C PRO A 81 11.32 -34.71 5.38
N PRO A 82 11.33 -35.55 6.43
CA PRO A 82 12.56 -36.18 6.90
C PRO A 82 13.31 -36.79 5.72
N ILE A 83 14.59 -36.46 5.58
CA ILE A 83 15.48 -37.10 4.61
C ILE A 83 15.41 -38.60 4.87
N ALA A 84 14.69 -39.33 4.02
CA ALA A 84 14.81 -40.77 3.94
C ALA A 84 16.21 -41.02 3.41
N ILE A 85 17.13 -41.37 4.30
CA ILE A 85 18.43 -41.93 3.93
C ILE A 85 18.11 -43.17 3.11
N GLN A 86 18.28 -43.10 1.79
CA GLN A 86 18.24 -44.28 0.94
C GLN A 86 19.42 -45.16 1.33
N GLN A 87 19.12 -46.34 1.86
CA GLN A 87 20.06 -47.45 1.96
C GLN A 87 20.34 -48.01 0.56
#